data_AF-A0A2X0K204-F1
#
_entry.id   AF-A0A2X0K204-F1
#
_cell.length_a   1.000
_cell.length_b   1.000
_cell.length_c   1.000
_cell.angle_alpha   90.00
_cell.angle_beta   90.00
_cell.angle_gamma   90.00
#
_symmetry.space_group_name_H-M   'P 1'
#
loop_
_entity.id
_entity.type
_entity.pdbx_description
1 polymer ?
#
loop_
_entity_poly.entity_id
_entity_poly.type
_entity_poly.pdbx_seq_one_letter_code
_entity_poly.pdbx_strand_id
1 'polypeptide(L)'
;MFRLPSLSRSTLVTFGGLFVGIVGLVVQWIAQPAKFADAEGTFGVSFPPGIAFILAFALLTLLTCRWWWHAAFGALIAFWIVGVGSLAGQLEPNLTSHNPGTVTGNVVMSLGLAGAFVAGLVSMRTARRATRQGF
;
A
#
# COMPACT_ATOMS: atom_id res chain seq x y z
N MET A 1 -25.38 9.83 -14.81
CA MET A 1 -25.19 9.27 -13.45
C MET A 1 -24.20 8.11 -13.56
N PHE A 2 -22.93 8.31 -13.17
CA PHE A 2 -21.94 7.21 -13.16
C PHE A 2 -22.32 6.24 -12.05
N ARG A 3 -22.84 5.05 -12.38
CA ARG A 3 -22.92 3.97 -11.41
C ARG A 3 -21.52 3.42 -11.23
N LEU A 4 -20.90 3.67 -10.08
CA LEU A 4 -19.68 2.97 -9.71
C LEU A 4 -20.03 1.47 -9.64
N PRO A 5 -19.34 0.61 -10.42
CA PRO A 5 -19.53 -0.82 -10.28
C PRO A 5 -19.20 -1.22 -8.83
N SER A 6 -20.00 -2.12 -8.25
CA SER A 6 -19.77 -2.58 -6.88
C SER A 6 -18.37 -3.17 -6.77
N LEU A 7 -17.54 -2.63 -5.87
CA LEU A 7 -16.19 -3.12 -5.66
C LEU A 7 -16.25 -4.57 -5.14
N SER A 8 -15.39 -5.43 -5.69
CA SER A 8 -15.27 -6.80 -5.21
C SER A 8 -14.75 -6.82 -3.77
N ARG A 9 -15.06 -7.89 -3.01
CA ARG A 9 -14.50 -8.07 -1.65
C ARG A 9 -12.98 -8.00 -1.64
N SER A 10 -12.32 -8.59 -2.64
CA SER A 10 -10.85 -8.54 -2.77
C SER A 10 -10.33 -7.13 -3.02
N THR A 11 -11.06 -6.32 -3.79
CA THR A 11 -10.72 -4.90 -3.99
C THR A 11 -10.86 -4.11 -2.68
N LEU A 12 -11.92 -4.36 -1.91
CA LEU A 12 -12.08 -3.75 -0.58
C LEU A 12 -10.98 -4.16 0.40
N VAL A 13 -10.58 -5.43 0.40
CA VAL A 13 -9.44 -5.91 1.20
C VAL A 13 -8.13 -5.26 0.73
N THR A 14 -7.97 -5.03 -0.57
CA THR A 14 -6.81 -4.29 -1.09
C THR A 14 -6.76 -2.88 -0.51
N PHE A 15 -7.86 -2.13 -0.57
CA PHE A 15 -7.94 -0.79 0.04
C PHE A 15 -7.73 -0.82 1.55
N GLY A 16 -8.30 -1.81 2.25
CA GLY A 16 -8.07 -2.01 3.68
C GLY A 16 -6.60 -2.23 4.01
N GLY A 17 -5.90 -3.08 3.25
CA GLY A 17 -4.47 -3.30 3.41
C GLY A 17 -3.63 -2.05 3.14
N LEU A 18 -3.95 -1.27 2.10
CA LEU A 18 -3.29 0.02 1.84
C LEU A 18 -3.51 1.01 2.98
N PHE A 19 -4.73 1.07 3.53
CA PHE A 19 -5.05 1.92 4.68
C PHE A 19 -4.28 1.50 5.94
N VAL A 20 -4.22 0.20 6.24
CA VAL A 20 -3.39 -0.34 7.34
C VAL A 20 -1.91 -0.01 7.11
N GLY A 21 -1.44 -0.07 5.85
CA GLY A 21 -0.11 0.40 5.43
C GLY A 21 0.16 1.85 5.85
N ILE A 22 -0.78 2.76 5.55
CA ILE A 22 -0.70 4.18 5.93
C ILE A 22 -0.67 4.33 7.46
N VAL A 23 -1.54 3.63 8.19
CA VAL A 23 -1.56 3.68 9.66
C VAL A 23 -0.21 3.25 10.23
N GLY A 24 0.39 2.18 9.71
CA GLY A 24 1.72 1.75 10.11
C GLY A 24 2.79 2.82 9.87
N LEU A 25 2.77 3.50 8.70
CA LEU A 25 3.67 4.62 8.42
C LEU A 25 3.48 5.80 9.40
N VAL A 26 2.23 6.15 9.71
CA VAL A 26 1.92 7.23 10.67
C VAL A 26 2.46 6.88 12.06
N VAL A 27 2.28 5.64 12.51
CA VAL A 27 2.82 5.18 13.80
C VAL A 27 4.34 5.27 13.83
N GLN A 28 5.03 4.83 12.76
CA GLN A 28 6.49 4.97 12.68
C GLN A 28 6.94 6.43 12.71
N TRP A 29 6.24 7.30 11.98
CA TRP A 29 6.57 8.72 11.87
C TRP A 29 6.41 9.45 13.21
N ILE A 30 5.31 9.22 13.92
CA ILE A 30 5.11 9.78 15.26
C ILE A 30 6.19 9.26 16.23
N ALA A 31 6.58 8.00 16.11
CA ALA A 31 7.57 7.39 16.99
C ALA A 31 9.01 7.87 16.73
N GLN A 32 9.37 8.17 15.48
CA GLN A 32 10.72 8.59 15.11
C GLN A 32 10.71 9.49 13.85
N PRO A 33 10.27 10.76 13.96
CA PRO A 33 10.07 11.63 12.81
C PRO A 33 11.37 11.96 12.07
N ALA A 34 12.50 12.01 12.79
CA ALA A 34 13.81 12.27 12.20
C ALA A 34 14.21 11.27 11.08
N LYS A 35 13.66 10.05 11.08
CA LYS A 35 13.88 9.08 9.98
C LYS A 35 13.32 9.51 8.64
N PHE A 36 12.32 10.38 8.67
CA PHE A 36 11.60 10.81 7.48
C PHE A 36 12.08 12.18 7.00
N ALA A 37 12.90 12.90 7.77
CA ALA A 37 13.34 14.26 7.46
C ALA A 37 14.02 14.40 6.09
N ASP A 38 14.92 13.46 5.75
CA ASP A 38 15.60 13.48 4.45
C ASP A 38 14.62 13.28 3.28
N ALA A 39 13.65 12.38 3.46
CA ALA A 39 12.62 12.11 2.48
C ALA A 39 11.65 13.31 2.36
N GLU A 40 11.23 13.88 3.49
CA GLU A 40 10.41 15.09 3.57
C GLU A 40 11.07 16.26 2.83
N GLY A 41 12.37 16.47 3.04
CA GLY A 41 13.16 17.47 2.33
C GLY A 41 13.28 17.19 0.82
N THR A 42 13.50 15.94 0.43
CA THR A 42 13.62 15.54 -0.99
C THR A 42 12.32 15.76 -1.76
N PHE A 43 11.17 15.50 -1.14
CA PHE A 43 9.86 15.59 -1.79
C PHE A 43 9.14 16.92 -1.52
N GLY A 44 9.69 17.81 -0.67
CA GLY A 44 9.08 19.09 -0.32
C GLY A 44 7.77 18.95 0.46
N VAL A 45 7.62 17.89 1.25
CA VAL A 45 6.40 17.59 2.03
C VAL A 45 6.73 17.45 3.51
N SER A 46 5.82 17.86 4.39
CA SER A 46 6.00 17.78 5.85
C SER A 46 5.49 16.47 6.46
N PHE A 47 5.43 15.40 5.68
CA PHE A 47 4.97 14.09 6.13
C PHE A 47 5.62 12.98 5.28
N PRO A 48 5.63 11.71 5.75
CA PRO A 48 6.24 10.60 5.02
C PRO A 48 5.72 10.50 3.58
N PRO A 49 6.58 10.67 2.55
CA PRO A 49 6.16 10.63 1.15
C PRO A 49 5.47 9.31 0.76
N GLY A 50 5.81 8.21 1.45
CA GLY A 50 5.15 6.91 1.31
C GLY A 50 3.62 6.98 1.46
N ILE A 51 3.09 7.86 2.32
CA ILE A 51 1.65 8.06 2.50
C ILE A 51 1.04 8.64 1.21
N ALA A 52 1.67 9.67 0.63
CA ALA A 52 1.21 10.26 -0.62
C ALA A 52 1.25 9.24 -1.76
N PHE A 53 2.31 8.44 -1.86
CA PHE A 53 2.40 7.39 -2.87
C PHE A 53 1.32 6.33 -2.71
N ILE A 54 1.07 5.82 -1.49
CA ILE A 54 -0.01 4.86 -1.26
C ILE A 54 -1.37 5.46 -1.66
N LEU A 55 -1.65 6.71 -1.27
CA LEU A 55 -2.90 7.39 -1.63
C LEU A 55 -3.05 7.58 -3.14
N ALA A 56 -1.99 7.99 -3.84
CA ALA A 56 -2.00 8.15 -5.29
C ALA A 56 -2.27 6.81 -6.00
N PHE A 57 -1.64 5.72 -5.57
CA PHE A 57 -1.84 4.40 -6.15
C PHE A 57 -3.19 3.78 -5.76
N ALA A 58 -3.71 4.07 -4.57
CA ALA A 58 -5.08 3.75 -4.19
C ALA A 58 -6.09 4.47 -5.10
N LEU A 59 -5.88 5.77 -5.35
CA LEU A 59 -6.71 6.54 -6.26
C LEU A 59 -6.64 5.97 -7.68
N LEU A 60 -5.45 5.64 -8.19
CA LEU A 60 -5.31 4.97 -9.48
C LEU A 60 -6.08 3.64 -9.51
N THR A 61 -5.98 2.83 -8.45
CA THR A 61 -6.75 1.57 -8.32
C THR A 61 -8.26 1.82 -8.38
N LEU A 62 -8.73 2.90 -7.76
CA LEU A 62 -10.15 3.28 -7.78
C LEU A 62 -10.59 3.78 -9.16
N LEU A 63 -9.85 4.71 -9.76
CA LEU A 63 -10.14 5.27 -11.08
C LEU A 63 -10.11 4.20 -12.17
N THR A 64 -9.31 3.17 -11.97
CA THR A 64 -9.15 2.05 -12.90
C THR A 64 -10.09 0.89 -12.63
N CYS A 65 -10.96 0.95 -11.60
CA CYS A 65 -11.78 -0.17 -11.12
C CYS A 65 -12.60 -0.91 -12.19
N ARG A 66 -12.97 -0.23 -13.28
CA ARG A 66 -13.69 -0.82 -14.43
C ARG A 66 -12.85 -1.77 -15.27
N TRP A 67 -11.54 -1.72 -15.17
CA TRP A 67 -10.63 -2.59 -15.91
C TRP A 67 -10.16 -3.76 -15.05
N TRP A 68 -9.94 -4.91 -15.69
CA TRP A 68 -9.54 -6.14 -14.98
C TRP A 68 -8.20 -6.01 -14.23
N TRP A 69 -7.34 -5.09 -14.63
CA TRP A 69 -6.02 -4.84 -14.06
C TRP A 69 -6.01 -3.74 -12.99
N HIS A 70 -7.16 -3.25 -12.55
CA HIS A 70 -7.27 -2.09 -11.64
C HIS A 70 -6.39 -2.18 -10.38
N ALA A 71 -6.34 -3.35 -9.75
CA ALA A 71 -5.58 -3.55 -8.51
C ALA A 71 -4.07 -3.73 -8.73
N ALA A 72 -3.56 -3.61 -9.97
CA ALA A 72 -2.14 -3.65 -10.27
C ALA A 72 -1.39 -2.53 -9.54
N PHE A 73 -1.98 -1.33 -9.44
CA PHE A 73 -1.37 -0.20 -8.76
C PHE A 73 -1.22 -0.46 -7.25
N GLY A 74 -2.30 -0.85 -6.57
CA GLY A 74 -2.25 -1.22 -5.15
C GLY A 74 -1.23 -2.32 -4.86
N ALA A 75 -1.16 -3.34 -5.73
CA ALA A 75 -0.15 -4.39 -5.61
C ALA A 75 1.27 -3.85 -5.86
N LEU A 76 1.48 -3.03 -6.89
CA LEU A 76 2.79 -2.49 -7.23
C LEU A 76 3.36 -1.62 -6.12
N ILE A 77 2.56 -0.72 -5.53
CA ILE A 77 3.05 0.14 -4.45
C ILE A 77 3.34 -0.67 -3.18
N ALA A 78 2.52 -1.68 -2.88
CA ALA A 78 2.78 -2.58 -1.76
C ALA A 78 4.07 -3.37 -1.94
N PHE A 79 4.30 -3.90 -3.15
CA PHE A 79 5.54 -4.59 -3.51
C PHE A 79 6.75 -3.66 -3.47
N TRP A 80 6.62 -2.41 -3.94
CA TRP A 80 7.70 -1.44 -3.89
C TRP A 80 8.12 -1.14 -2.45
N ILE A 81 7.16 -0.79 -1.58
CA ILE A 81 7.48 -0.41 -0.20
C ILE A 81 8.04 -1.60 0.59
N VAL A 82 7.39 -2.76 0.54
CA VAL A 82 7.80 -3.91 1.37
C VAL A 82 8.88 -4.73 0.67
N GLY A 83 8.70 -5.07 -0.60
CA GLY A 83 9.61 -5.93 -1.36
C GLY A 83 10.92 -5.20 -1.69
N VAL A 84 10.85 -4.09 -2.43
CA VAL A 84 12.05 -3.33 -2.78
C VAL A 84 12.70 -2.72 -1.54
N GLY A 85 11.91 -2.23 -0.57
CA GLY A 85 12.44 -1.78 0.72
C GLY A 85 13.20 -2.88 1.47
N SER A 86 12.71 -4.13 1.44
CA SER A 86 13.42 -5.27 2.05
C SER A 86 14.72 -5.56 1.34
N LEU A 87 14.70 -5.60 0.00
CA LEU A 87 15.89 -5.85 -0.83
C LEU A 87 16.95 -4.76 -0.69
N ALA A 88 16.54 -3.53 -0.41
CA ALA A 88 17.41 -2.40 -0.13
C ALA A 88 17.97 -2.39 1.31
N GLY A 89 17.68 -3.41 2.12
CA GLY A 89 18.13 -3.51 3.51
C GLY A 89 17.48 -2.51 4.46
N GLN A 90 16.35 -1.90 4.07
CA GLN A 90 15.70 -0.85 4.86
C GLN A 90 14.76 -1.40 5.94
N LEU A 91 14.28 -2.63 5.81
CA LEU A 91 13.34 -3.22 6.79
C LEU A 91 14.02 -3.79 8.03
N GLU A 92 15.17 -4.44 7.88
CA GLU A 92 15.90 -5.04 9.01
C GLU A 92 16.21 -4.04 10.14
N PRO A 93 16.84 -2.87 9.88
CA PRO A 93 17.13 -1.90 10.94
C PRO A 93 15.88 -1.25 11.55
N ASN A 94 14.73 -1.32 10.88
CA ASN A 94 13.45 -0.86 11.43
C ASN A 94 12.83 -1.90 12.37
N LEU A 95 13.05 -3.20 12.12
CA LEU A 95 12.52 -4.30 12.94
C LEU A 95 13.38 -4.60 14.16
N THR A 96 14.68 -4.31 14.11
CA THR A 96 15.61 -4.48 15.24
C THR A 96 15.82 -3.20 16.05
N SER A 97 15.10 -2.14 15.72
CA SER A 97 15.19 -0.86 16.43
C SER A 97 14.78 -1.00 17.90
N HIS A 98 15.51 -0.32 18.79
CA HIS A 98 15.12 -0.17 20.20
C HIS A 98 13.88 0.72 20.39
N ASN A 99 13.36 1.36 19.34
CA ASN A 99 12.12 2.14 19.39
C ASN A 99 10.90 1.24 19.10
N PRO A 100 10.05 0.93 20.12
CA PRO A 100 8.92 0.03 19.94
C PRO A 100 7.86 0.57 18.98
N GLY A 101 7.74 1.88 18.84
CA GLY A 101 6.82 2.51 17.89
C GLY A 101 7.28 2.32 16.44
N THR A 102 8.59 2.41 16.18
CA THR A 102 9.18 2.07 14.88
C THR A 102 8.94 0.61 14.52
N VAL A 103 9.20 -0.31 15.45
CA VAL A 103 8.99 -1.75 15.20
C VAL A 103 7.51 -2.04 14.94
N THR A 104 6.63 -1.56 15.82
CA THR A 104 5.17 -1.78 15.71
C THR A 104 4.63 -1.21 14.40
N GLY A 105 4.98 0.04 14.08
CA GLY A 105 4.53 0.66 12.84
C GLY A 105 5.08 -0.05 11.59
N ASN A 106 6.28 -0.62 11.64
CA ASN A 106 6.84 -1.41 10.54
C ASN A 106 6.12 -2.75 10.36
N VAL A 107 5.85 -3.46 11.45
CA VAL A 107 5.06 -4.70 11.41
C VAL A 107 3.66 -4.43 10.86
N VAL A 108 2.96 -3.42 11.39
CA VAL A 108 1.61 -3.05 10.94
C VAL A 108 1.61 -2.66 9.46
N MET A 109 2.56 -1.82 9.04
CA MET A 109 2.70 -1.41 7.65
C MET A 109 2.94 -2.62 6.73
N SER A 110 3.93 -3.46 7.07
CA SER A 110 4.30 -4.63 6.26
C SER A 110 3.16 -5.63 6.14
N LEU A 111 2.42 -5.91 7.21
CA LEU A 111 1.27 -6.80 7.16
C LEU A 111 0.12 -6.24 6.31
N GLY A 112 -0.18 -4.95 6.48
CA GLY A 112 -1.21 -4.27 5.68
C GLY A 112 -0.88 -4.31 4.18
N LEU A 113 0.35 -3.96 3.82
CA LEU A 113 0.79 -3.94 2.43
C LEU A 113 0.95 -5.35 1.84
N ALA A 114 1.44 -6.33 2.60
CA ALA A 114 1.46 -7.72 2.15
C ALA A 114 0.04 -8.24 1.86
N GLY A 115 -0.93 -7.92 2.73
CA GLY A 115 -2.34 -8.20 2.49
C GLY A 115 -2.88 -7.52 1.24
N ALA A 116 -2.56 -6.23 1.04
CA ALA A 116 -2.95 -5.48 -0.15
C ALA A 116 -2.38 -6.08 -1.43
N PHE A 117 -1.12 -6.52 -1.40
CA PHE A 117 -0.47 -7.18 -2.54
C PHE A 117 -1.22 -8.46 -2.94
N VAL A 118 -1.43 -9.37 -2.00
CA VAL A 118 -2.11 -10.65 -2.26
C VAL A 118 -3.55 -10.42 -2.71
N ALA A 119 -4.30 -9.56 -2.01
CA ALA A 119 -5.67 -9.24 -2.36
C ALA A 119 -5.79 -8.59 -3.74
N GLY A 120 -4.83 -7.74 -4.11
CA GLY A 120 -4.77 -7.10 -5.42
C GLY A 120 -4.55 -8.11 -6.54
N LEU A 121 -3.63 -9.07 -6.35
CA LEU A 121 -3.42 -10.17 -7.30
C LEU A 121 -4.67 -11.05 -7.46
N VAL A 122 -5.33 -11.39 -6.35
CA VAL A 122 -6.58 -12.17 -6.38
C VAL A 122 -7.69 -11.39 -7.09
N SER A 123 -7.84 -10.10 -6.81
CA SER A 123 -8.82 -9.22 -7.48
C SER A 123 -8.64 -9.23 -9.00
N MET A 124 -7.42 -9.05 -9.48
CA MET A 124 -7.12 -9.06 -10.91
C MET A 124 -7.40 -10.43 -11.56
N ARG A 125 -7.05 -11.53 -10.89
CA ARG A 125 -7.32 -12.89 -11.38
C ARG A 125 -8.84 -13.15 -11.51
N THR A 126 -9.62 -12.75 -10.52
CA THR A 126 -11.07 -12.90 -10.52
C THR A 126 -11.71 -12.02 -11.60
N ALA A 127 -11.33 -10.75 -11.69
CA ALA A 127 -11.84 -9.84 -12.72
C ALA A 127 -11.53 -10.35 -14.13
N ARG A 128 -10.30 -10.82 -14.38
CA ARG A 128 -9.89 -11.37 -15.67
C ARG A 128 -10.69 -12.62 -16.06
N ARG A 129 -11.03 -13.48 -15.09
CA ARG A 129 -11.89 -14.66 -15.34
C ARG A 129 -13.31 -14.25 -15.70
N ALA A 130 -13.89 -13.29 -14.97
CA ALA A 130 -15.22 -12.77 -15.26
C ALA A 130 -15.30 -12.12 -16.66
N THR A 131 -14.28 -11.35 -17.07
CA THR A 131 -14.22 -10.75 -18.41
C THR A 131 -14.13 -11.82 -19.52
N ARG A 132 -13.48 -12.95 -19.27
CA ARG A 132 -13.36 -14.05 -20.25
C ARG A 132 -14.63 -14.89 -20.42
N GLN A 133 -15.53 -14.88 -19.44
CA GLN A 133 -16.79 -15.62 -19.48
C GLN A 133 -17.95 -14.82 -20.09
N GLY A 134 -17.72 -13.54 -20.44
CA GLY A 134 -18.70 -12.66 -21.08
C GLY A 134 -18.59 -12.57 -22.61
N PHE A 135 -17.96 -13.55 -23.25
CA PHE A 135 -17.92 -13.80 -24.70
C PHE A 135 -18.32 -15.25 -24.97
#